data_AF-A0A376VJB5-F1
#
_entry.id   AF-A0A376VJB5-F1
#
_cell.length_a   1.000
_cell.length_b   1.000
_cell.length_c   1.000
_cell.angle_alpha   90.00
_cell.angle_beta   90.00
_cell.angle_gamma   90.00
#
_symmetry.space_group_name_H-M   'P 1'
#
loop_
_entity.id
_entity.type
_entity.pdbx_description
1 polymer ?
#
loop_
_entity_poly.entity_id
_entity_poly.type
_entity_poly.pdbx_seq_one_letter_code
_entity_poly.pdbx_strand_id
1 'polypeptide(L)'
;MRYKGTKTVAVTPDYAEIAKLCDLWLAPKQGTDAAMALAMGHVMLREFHLDNPSQYFTDYVRRYNRHADAGELEERDGYYAAGRMLRAADLVDALGQENNPEWKTVAFNTNGEMVAPNGSIGFRWGEKGKWNLEQRDGKTGEETELQLSLPG
;
A
#
# COMPACT_ATOMS: atom_id res chain seq x y z
N MET A 1 -4.18 17.40 25.43
CA MET A 1 -3.91 17.81 24.04
C MET A 1 -4.91 18.83 23.50
N ARG A 2 -6.20 18.81 23.86
CA ARG A 2 -7.21 19.81 23.39
C ARG A 2 -6.78 21.27 23.58
N TYR A 3 -6.16 21.60 24.71
CA TYR A 3 -5.61 22.95 24.97
C TYR A 3 -4.44 23.38 24.05
N LYS A 4 -3.96 22.49 23.17
CA LYS A 4 -2.95 22.78 22.14
C LYS A 4 -3.57 22.89 20.72
N GLY A 5 -4.88 23.09 20.60
CA GLY A 5 -5.57 23.28 19.31
C GLY A 5 -5.92 21.98 18.58
N THR A 6 -5.69 20.82 19.18
CA THR A 6 -6.05 19.52 18.59
C THR A 6 -7.56 19.32 18.60
N LYS A 7 -8.16 19.11 17.42
CA LYS A 7 -9.58 18.74 17.25
C LYS A 7 -9.81 17.26 17.61
N THR A 8 -10.96 16.96 18.17
CA THR A 8 -11.35 15.63 18.66
C THR A 8 -12.76 15.27 18.20
N VAL A 9 -12.97 14.02 17.79
CA VAL A 9 -14.26 13.51 17.29
C VAL A 9 -14.57 12.19 17.99
N ALA A 10 -15.79 12.05 18.52
CA ALA A 10 -16.31 10.81 19.07
C ALA A 10 -17.15 10.09 18.03
N VAL A 11 -16.89 8.79 17.84
CA VAL A 11 -17.70 7.92 16.97
C VAL A 11 -18.25 6.79 17.84
N THR A 12 -19.50 6.93 18.29
CA THR A 12 -20.17 5.98 19.19
C THR A 12 -21.66 5.92 18.84
N PRO A 13 -22.30 4.73 18.83
CA PRO A 13 -23.71 4.60 18.46
C PRO A 13 -24.65 5.32 19.45
N ASP A 14 -24.22 5.45 20.71
CA ASP A 14 -24.91 6.17 21.78
C ASP A 14 -24.10 7.40 22.25
N TYR A 15 -24.75 8.25 23.05
CA TYR A 15 -24.11 9.43 23.64
C TYR A 15 -23.27 9.06 24.87
N ALA A 16 -22.21 8.29 24.62
CA ALA A 16 -21.28 7.83 25.63
C ALA A 16 -20.50 8.98 26.28
N GLU A 17 -19.86 8.74 27.43
CA GLU A 17 -19.11 9.78 28.16
C GLU A 17 -18.01 10.44 27.31
N ILE A 18 -17.42 9.69 26.37
CA ILE A 18 -16.43 10.22 25.44
C ILE A 18 -16.98 11.33 24.56
N ALA A 19 -18.25 11.28 24.18
CA ALA A 19 -18.89 12.29 23.32
C ALA A 19 -18.92 13.67 24.01
N LYS A 20 -18.99 13.71 25.34
CA LYS A 20 -18.95 14.97 26.12
C LYS A 20 -17.57 15.64 26.06
N LEU A 21 -16.51 14.87 25.76
CA LEU A 21 -15.14 15.35 25.74
C LEU A 21 -14.65 15.73 24.34
N CYS A 22 -15.46 15.50 23.30
CA CYS A 22 -15.10 15.73 21.91
C CYS A 22 -15.78 16.96 21.32
N ASP A 23 -15.23 17.47 20.22
CA ASP A 23 -15.74 18.67 19.54
C ASP A 23 -16.87 18.32 18.55
N LEU A 24 -16.97 17.05 18.13
CA LEU A 24 -18.04 16.50 17.30
C LEU A 24 -18.36 15.08 17.74
N TRP A 25 -19.64 14.71 17.72
CA TRP A 25 -20.10 13.34 17.90
C TRP A 25 -20.80 12.84 16.64
N LEU A 26 -20.39 11.67 16.16
CA LEU A 26 -21.01 10.94 15.06
C LEU A 26 -21.56 9.61 15.59
N ALA A 27 -22.81 9.30 15.25
CA ALA A 27 -23.54 8.15 15.78
C ALA A 27 -23.93 7.17 14.67
N PRO A 28 -22.97 6.43 14.07
CA PRO A 28 -23.31 5.38 13.12
C PRO A 28 -24.07 4.26 13.81
N LYS A 29 -24.81 3.47 13.03
CA LYS A 29 -25.40 2.22 13.52
C LYS A 29 -24.26 1.30 13.98
N GLN A 30 -24.42 0.66 15.14
CA GLN A 30 -23.37 -0.22 15.66
C GLN A 30 -23.04 -1.35 14.68
N GLY A 31 -21.75 -1.60 14.46
CA GLY A 31 -21.29 -2.62 13.52
C GLY A 31 -21.26 -2.16 12.05
N THR A 32 -21.60 -0.90 11.76
CA THR A 32 -21.50 -0.33 10.40
C THR A 32 -20.36 0.66 10.25
N ASP A 33 -19.45 0.75 11.22
CA ASP A 33 -18.33 1.69 11.25
C ASP A 33 -17.40 1.55 10.03
N ALA A 34 -17.23 0.32 9.52
CA ALA A 34 -16.45 0.06 8.31
C ALA A 34 -17.03 0.74 7.07
N ALA A 35 -18.36 0.87 6.97
CA ALA A 35 -18.99 1.57 5.84
C ALA A 35 -18.63 3.07 5.86
N MET A 36 -18.63 3.68 7.04
CA MET A 36 -18.17 5.06 7.22
C MET A 36 -16.68 5.19 6.89
N ALA A 37 -15.84 4.26 7.35
CA ALA A 37 -14.40 4.27 7.06
C ALA A 37 -14.10 4.12 5.55
N LEU A 38 -14.84 3.27 4.84
CA LEU A 38 -14.73 3.13 3.39
C LEU A 38 -15.10 4.43 2.66
N ALA A 39 -16.17 5.11 3.08
CA ALA A 39 -16.57 6.40 2.52
C ALA A 39 -15.52 7.50 2.80
N MET A 40 -14.94 7.53 3.99
CA MET A 40 -13.83 8.43 4.31
C MET A 40 -12.61 8.15 3.45
N GLY A 41 -12.22 6.88 3.31
CA GLY A 41 -11.12 6.45 2.46
C GLY A 41 -11.34 6.82 0.99
N HIS A 42 -12.57 6.70 0.50
CA HIS A 42 -12.94 7.12 -0.86
C HIS A 42 -12.65 8.61 -1.10
N VAL A 43 -13.10 9.49 -0.21
CA VAL A 43 -12.84 10.94 -0.32
C VAL A 43 -11.34 11.24 -0.22
N MET A 44 -10.64 10.58 0.72
CA MET A 44 -9.20 10.75 0.88
C MET A 44 -8.42 10.38 -0.40
N LEU A 45 -8.77 9.26 -1.04
CA LEU A 45 -8.16 8.84 -2.30
C LEU A 45 -8.52 9.76 -3.46
N ARG A 46 -9.79 10.14 -3.60
CA ARG A 46 -10.25 11.05 -4.66
C ARG A 46 -9.53 12.39 -4.59
N GLU A 47 -9.57 13.05 -3.44
CA GLU A 47 -9.08 14.42 -3.32
C GLU A 47 -7.55 14.50 -3.25
N PHE A 48 -6.91 13.60 -2.49
CA PHE A 48 -5.48 13.72 -2.15
C PHE A 48 -4.56 12.73 -2.87
N HIS A 49 -5.09 11.78 -3.65
CA HIS A 49 -4.28 10.89 -4.49
C HIS A 49 -4.59 10.99 -5.99
N LEU A 50 -5.76 11.54 -6.38
CA LEU A 50 -6.16 11.67 -7.77
C LEU A 50 -6.28 13.14 -8.21
N ASP A 51 -7.24 13.89 -7.66
CA ASP A 51 -7.59 15.21 -8.18
C ASP A 51 -6.52 16.27 -7.85
N ASN A 52 -5.98 16.24 -6.63
CA ASN A 52 -4.86 17.07 -6.19
C ASN A 52 -3.85 16.23 -5.40
N PRO A 53 -2.98 15.47 -6.09
CA PRO A 53 -2.08 14.53 -5.45
C PRO A 53 -1.17 15.20 -4.41
N SER A 54 -1.32 14.81 -3.14
CA SER A 54 -0.46 15.24 -2.06
C SER A 54 0.93 14.64 -2.25
N GLN A 55 1.96 15.48 -2.37
CA GLN A 55 3.35 15.03 -2.52
C GLN A 55 3.75 14.10 -1.37
N TYR A 56 3.39 14.46 -0.13
CA TYR A 56 3.71 13.67 1.04
C TYR A 56 3.02 12.30 1.03
N PHE A 57 1.71 12.25 0.75
CA PHE A 57 1.00 10.97 0.75
C PHE A 57 1.43 10.07 -0.40
N THR A 58 1.68 10.65 -1.58
CA THR A 58 2.13 9.90 -2.76
C THR A 58 3.49 9.26 -2.54
N ASP A 59 4.46 10.01 -2.02
CA ASP A 59 5.77 9.47 -1.67
C ASP A 59 5.69 8.42 -0.54
N TYR A 60 4.89 8.70 0.49
CA TYR A 60 4.71 7.79 1.62
C TYR A 60 4.17 6.41 1.19
N VAL A 61 3.08 6.38 0.41
CA VAL A 61 2.47 5.11 -0.01
C VAL A 61 3.36 4.35 -0.99
N ARG A 62 4.19 5.04 -1.77
CA ARG A 62 5.15 4.41 -2.69
C ARG A 62 6.27 3.66 -1.97
N ARG A 63 6.81 4.24 -0.88
CA ARG A 63 7.98 3.69 -0.18
C ARG A 63 7.63 2.71 0.94
N TYR A 64 6.47 2.91 1.59
CA TYR A 64 6.14 2.21 2.83
C TYR A 64 4.95 1.26 2.71
N ASN A 65 4.25 1.24 1.58
CA ASN A 65 3.15 0.32 1.34
C ASN A 65 3.42 -0.51 0.08
N ARG A 66 2.76 -1.67 0.01
CA ARG A 66 2.84 -2.58 -1.14
C ARG A 66 1.91 -2.18 -2.30
N HIS A 67 1.54 -0.90 -2.40
CA HIS A 67 0.62 -0.44 -3.45
C HIS A 67 1.24 -0.51 -4.85
N ALA A 68 2.57 -0.53 -4.94
CA ALA A 68 3.29 -0.71 -6.21
C ALA A 68 3.52 -2.19 -6.60
N ASP A 69 3.21 -3.16 -5.71
CA ASP A 69 3.41 -4.57 -6.00
C ASP A 69 2.42 -5.03 -7.09
N ALA A 70 2.93 -5.74 -8.10
CA ALA A 70 2.14 -6.31 -9.18
C ALA A 70 1.38 -7.57 -8.72
N GLY A 71 0.13 -7.69 -9.16
CA GLY A 71 -0.73 -8.85 -8.91
C GLY A 71 -1.08 -9.60 -10.19
N GLU A 72 -1.32 -10.90 -10.07
CA GLU A 72 -1.83 -11.73 -11.16
C GLU A 72 -3.35 -11.59 -11.28
N LEU A 73 -3.86 -11.69 -12.50
CA LEU A 73 -5.29 -11.77 -12.79
C LEU A 73 -5.65 -13.19 -13.21
N GLU A 74 -6.63 -13.77 -12.52
CA GLU A 74 -7.14 -15.10 -12.84
C GLU A 74 -8.38 -14.99 -13.72
N GLU A 75 -8.37 -15.68 -14.85
CA GLU A 75 -9.51 -15.74 -15.76
C GLU A 75 -10.68 -16.49 -15.11
N ARG A 76 -11.89 -15.92 -15.28
CA ARG A 76 -13.18 -16.48 -14.90
C ARG A 76 -14.15 -16.28 -16.06
N ASP A 77 -15.36 -16.83 -15.92
CA ASP A 77 -16.37 -16.80 -16.98
C ASP A 77 -16.80 -15.35 -17.30
N GLY A 78 -16.17 -14.75 -18.32
CA GLY A 78 -16.43 -13.40 -18.80
C GLY A 78 -15.79 -12.25 -18.00
N TYR A 79 -14.95 -12.52 -16.99
CA TYR A 79 -14.26 -11.49 -16.20
C TYR A 79 -12.96 -12.01 -15.58
N TYR A 80 -12.20 -11.12 -14.92
CA TYR A 80 -10.99 -11.47 -14.17
C TYR A 80 -11.17 -11.26 -12.67
N ALA A 81 -10.59 -12.15 -11.87
CA ALA A 81 -10.47 -12.00 -10.43
C ALA A 81 -9.02 -11.70 -10.02
N ALA A 82 -8.82 -10.94 -8.96
CA ALA A 82 -7.48 -10.74 -8.39
C ALA A 82 -6.96 -12.06 -7.81
N GLY A 83 -5.83 -12.53 -8.33
CA GLY A 83 -5.13 -13.72 -7.87
C GLY A 83 -4.06 -13.40 -6.84
N ARG A 84 -2.98 -14.17 -6.87
CA ARG A 84 -1.80 -13.94 -6.01
C ARG A 84 -0.95 -12.77 -6.49
N MET A 85 -0.08 -12.27 -5.61
CA MET A 85 0.98 -11.33 -6.00
C MET A 85 2.00 -12.02 -6.91
N LEU A 86 2.45 -11.28 -7.93
CA LEU A 86 3.52 -11.71 -8.83
C LEU A 86 4.83 -11.83 -8.05
N ARG A 87 5.56 -12.91 -8.28
CA ARG A 87 6.83 -13.23 -7.63
C ARG A 87 7.96 -13.19 -8.64
N ALA A 88 9.18 -12.94 -8.15
CA ALA A 88 10.36 -12.93 -9.01
C ALA A 88 10.50 -14.28 -9.75
N ALA A 89 10.20 -15.40 -9.10
CA ALA A 89 10.21 -16.75 -9.70
C ALA A 89 9.27 -16.95 -10.91
N ASP A 90 8.25 -16.09 -11.07
CA ASP A 90 7.30 -16.19 -12.18
C ASP A 90 7.85 -15.60 -13.48
N LEU A 91 8.98 -14.88 -13.42
CA LEU A 91 9.60 -14.22 -14.55
C LEU A 91 10.83 -14.99 -15.03
N VAL A 92 11.19 -14.78 -16.30
CA VAL A 92 12.40 -15.33 -16.90
C VAL A 92 13.63 -14.91 -16.07
N ASP A 93 14.54 -15.85 -15.87
CA ASP A 93 15.74 -15.71 -15.04
C ASP A 93 15.47 -15.29 -13.58
N ALA A 94 14.23 -15.43 -13.10
CA ALA A 94 13.79 -15.06 -11.76
C ALA A 94 14.16 -13.61 -11.34
N LEU A 95 14.22 -12.67 -12.30
CA LEU A 95 14.78 -11.32 -12.10
C LEU A 95 16.19 -11.31 -11.48
N GLY A 96 17.00 -12.33 -11.77
CA GLY A 96 18.33 -12.51 -11.20
C GLY A 96 18.34 -12.82 -9.70
N GLN A 97 17.21 -13.26 -9.14
CA GLN A 97 17.11 -13.68 -7.73
C GLN A 97 17.32 -15.19 -7.61
N GLU A 98 18.47 -15.61 -7.10
CA GLU A 98 18.74 -17.04 -6.85
C GLU A 98 18.16 -17.52 -5.51
N ASN A 99 18.27 -16.69 -4.47
CA ASN A 99 17.76 -17.02 -3.14
C ASN A 99 16.28 -16.63 -3.00
N ASN A 100 15.43 -17.59 -2.61
CA ASN A 100 14.00 -17.43 -2.34
C ASN A 100 13.22 -16.56 -3.36
N PRO A 101 13.36 -16.78 -4.68
CA PRO A 101 12.68 -15.97 -5.70
C PRO A 101 11.15 -16.03 -5.62
N GLU A 102 10.59 -17.13 -5.12
CA GLU A 102 9.16 -17.32 -4.91
C GLU A 102 8.60 -16.47 -3.75
N TRP A 103 9.47 -15.88 -2.92
CA TRP A 103 9.12 -15.04 -1.77
C TRP A 103 9.40 -13.55 -1.96
N LYS A 104 9.80 -13.15 -3.18
CA LYS A 104 10.12 -11.76 -3.53
C LYS A 104 9.05 -11.21 -4.46
N THR A 105 8.35 -10.16 -4.03
CA THR A 105 7.31 -9.51 -4.84
C THR A 105 7.94 -8.61 -5.91
N VAL A 106 7.21 -8.42 -7.01
CA VAL A 106 7.65 -7.63 -8.17
C VAL A 106 6.84 -6.35 -8.26
N ALA A 107 7.47 -5.27 -8.70
CA ALA A 107 6.84 -4.00 -9.00
C ALA A 107 7.39 -3.45 -10.33
N PHE A 108 6.77 -2.41 -10.87
CA PHE A 108 7.32 -1.65 -12.00
C PHE A 108 8.05 -0.41 -11.49
N ASN A 109 9.15 -0.02 -12.12
CA ASN A 109 9.77 1.28 -11.91
C ASN A 109 9.16 2.34 -12.85
N THR A 110 9.48 3.61 -12.64
CA THR A 110 8.99 4.74 -13.47
C THR A 110 9.47 4.70 -14.93
N ASN A 111 10.48 3.88 -15.26
CA ASN A 111 10.93 3.63 -16.63
C ASN A 111 10.15 2.49 -17.31
N GLY A 112 9.21 1.85 -16.61
CA GLY A 112 8.43 0.72 -17.13
C GLY A 112 9.12 -0.64 -17.01
N GLU A 113 10.21 -0.75 -16.25
CA GLU A 113 10.95 -1.99 -16.05
C GLU A 113 10.42 -2.75 -14.83
N MET A 114 10.34 -4.08 -14.93
CA MET A 114 9.99 -4.95 -13.80
C MET A 114 11.19 -5.13 -12.87
N VAL A 115 10.99 -4.87 -11.59
CA VAL A 115 12.03 -4.95 -10.56
C VAL A 115 11.53 -5.72 -9.33
N ALA A 116 12.44 -6.40 -8.64
CA ALA A 116 12.18 -6.99 -7.32
C ALA A 116 12.78 -6.07 -6.26
N PRO A 117 12.02 -5.11 -5.67
CA PRO A 117 12.58 -4.17 -4.72
C PRO A 117 13.03 -4.86 -3.43
N ASN A 118 14.00 -4.26 -2.76
CA ASN A 118 14.42 -4.67 -1.42
C ASN A 118 13.25 -4.76 -0.42
N GLY A 119 13.43 -5.54 0.65
CA GLY A 119 12.51 -5.57 1.80
C GLY A 119 11.41 -6.63 1.77
N SER A 120 11.16 -7.28 0.63
CA SER A 120 10.26 -8.45 0.59
C SER A 120 10.81 -9.61 1.43
N ILE A 121 9.93 -10.53 1.86
CA ILE A 121 10.27 -11.51 2.90
C ILE A 121 11.36 -12.50 2.44
N GLY A 122 11.49 -12.75 1.14
CA GLY A 122 12.56 -13.57 0.57
C GLY A 122 13.97 -13.01 0.79
N PHE A 123 14.14 -11.71 1.02
CA PHE A 123 15.45 -11.11 1.34
C PHE A 123 15.87 -11.31 2.81
N ARG A 124 14.97 -11.79 3.68
CA ARG A 124 15.20 -11.90 5.12
C ARG A 124 16.04 -13.12 5.50
N TRP A 125 15.87 -14.21 4.78
CA TRP A 125 16.44 -15.52 5.09
C TRP A 125 17.28 -16.00 3.90
N GLY A 126 18.30 -16.83 4.15
CA GLY A 126 19.21 -17.31 3.09
C GLY A 126 20.23 -16.28 2.58
N GLU A 127 20.00 -14.99 2.81
CA GLU A 127 20.90 -13.88 2.45
C GLU A 127 20.92 -12.77 3.53
N LYS A 128 21.69 -11.70 3.30
CA LYS A 128 21.84 -10.55 4.22
C LYS A 128 21.97 -9.23 3.45
N GLY A 129 21.61 -8.13 4.11
CA GLY A 129 21.87 -6.76 3.63
C GLY A 129 20.74 -6.13 2.81
N LYS A 130 19.84 -6.92 2.22
CA LYS A 130 18.76 -6.44 1.34
C LYS A 130 17.35 -6.43 1.98
N TRP A 131 17.23 -6.89 3.22
CA TRP A 131 15.98 -6.81 3.98
C TRP A 131 15.86 -5.46 4.69
N ASN A 132 15.56 -4.43 3.90
CA ASN A 132 15.37 -3.03 4.32
C ASN A 132 14.34 -2.36 3.40
N LEU A 133 13.96 -1.11 3.69
CA LEU A 133 13.00 -0.32 2.90
C LEU A 133 13.70 0.75 2.05
N GLU A 134 14.97 0.52 1.67
CA GLU A 134 15.62 1.39 0.69
C GLU A 134 14.99 1.15 -0.68
N GLN A 135 14.71 2.24 -1.40
CA GLN A 135 14.14 2.20 -2.74
C GLN A 135 15.21 1.78 -3.75
N ARG A 136 15.57 0.49 -3.71
CA ARG A 136 16.63 -0.10 -4.53
C ARG A 136 16.17 -1.39 -5.20
N ASP A 137 16.69 -1.63 -6.39
CA ASP A 137 16.53 -2.91 -7.09
C ASP A 137 17.31 -3.99 -6.33
N GLY A 138 16.62 -5.06 -5.93
CA GLY A 138 17.21 -6.19 -5.23
C GLY A 138 18.20 -6.99 -6.07
N LYS A 139 18.25 -6.82 -7.39
CA LYS A 139 19.27 -7.41 -8.26
C LYS A 139 20.52 -6.53 -8.32
N THR A 140 20.40 -5.31 -8.83
CA THR A 140 21.55 -4.42 -9.12
C THR A 140 22.04 -3.64 -7.91
N GLY A 141 21.17 -3.38 -6.93
CA GLY A 141 21.44 -2.51 -5.79
C GLY A 141 21.32 -1.01 -6.11
N GLU A 142 20.98 -0.67 -7.35
CA GLU A 142 20.78 0.71 -7.79
C GLU A 142 19.47 1.28 -7.25
N GLU A 143 19.41 2.61 -7.13
CA GLU A 143 18.19 3.29 -6.70
C GLU A 143 17.10 3.17 -7.76
N THR A 144 15.86 2.94 -7.33
CA THR A 144 14.72 2.76 -8.21
C THR A 144 13.48 3.42 -7.64
N GLU A 145 12.73 4.13 -8.50
CA GLU A 145 11.45 4.71 -8.12
C GLU A 145 10.32 3.80 -8.61
N LEU A 146 9.55 3.23 -7.70
CA LEU A 146 8.46 2.30 -8.03
C LEU A 146 7.22 3.05 -8.52
N GLN A 147 6.60 2.62 -9.61
CA GLN A 147 5.36 3.18 -10.15
C GLN A 147 4.12 2.65 -9.41
N LEU A 148 3.22 3.53 -9.02
CA LEU A 148 2.02 3.18 -8.22
C LEU A 148 0.82 2.70 -9.05
N SER A 149 0.72 3.13 -10.32
CA SER A 149 -0.44 2.90 -11.16
C SER A 149 0.00 2.66 -12.60
N LEU A 150 -0.59 1.66 -13.25
CA LEU A 150 -0.31 1.28 -14.64
C LEU A 150 -1.05 2.07 -15.74
N PRO A 151 -2.21 2.73 -15.49
CA PRO A 151 -2.80 3.63 -16.47
C PRO A 151 -1.83 4.73 -16.87
N GLY A 152 -1.65 4.90 -18.18
CA GLY A 152 -1.05 6.07 -18.84
C GLY A 152 -2.11 6.81 -19.63
#